data_AF-A0A954ECK0-F1
#
_entry.id   AF-A0A954ECK0-F1
#
_cell.length_a   1.000
_cell.length_b   1.000
_cell.length_c   1.000
_cell.angle_alpha   90.00
_cell.angle_beta   90.00
_cell.angle_gamma   90.00
#
_symmetry.space_group_name_H-M   'P 1'
#
loop_
_entity.id
_entity.type
_entity.pdbx_description
1 polymer ?
#
loop_
_entity_poly.entity_id
_entity_poly.type
_entity_poly.pdbx_seq_one_letter_code
_entity_poly.pdbx_strand_id
1 'polypeptide(L)'
;MSYYMMLSPSVRFLSFRAISAVLACCVLLMAPACLTAADGDQENKISFMIISADRLLDDVEYMVDDLADRKKIWNEKIAESIELFLEGVDRKKPVRIDMFFDQETGEYYRPFFPITSVAAFRNNVDSFGIAQKPIARDVYSLSNAFEGFMKISKDYALFAPEGLRNIIDPKPPEVLPTVSPLIDRDFDAGVIIRHDATGMEVRRGSLAEIRKNVISGIKKKSTESVEEFEYRKLLALNRLKQFEDLYAEVATLDAGWVTDQEKKNGVGTLLVSGIEGTTVDKTIRSIADQKTRFHVMSPSEKSMGFGTMLYPLDERVQERLTKTLSAYEQVAGIKIDRKEDLKPAQKTAAKQAVGKTIKILNDGIALGVLDGFFDARRIRHEDANSPHEMVAGLRASAGRDIEEVLDLLPQIRETFKVRKDIEVVKDFHLHEVVLETNVPPMLNSLFG
;
A
#
# COMPACT_ATOMS: atom_id res chain seq x y z
N MET A 1 16.63 3.62 -10.98
CA MET A 1 16.68 4.69 -9.96
C MET A 1 16.26 4.05 -8.66
N SER A 2 17.18 3.87 -7.71
CA SER A 2 16.88 3.20 -6.43
C SER A 2 16.34 4.23 -5.44
N TYR A 3 15.08 4.08 -5.02
CA TYR A 3 14.53 4.86 -3.92
C TYR A 3 14.87 4.16 -2.61
N TYR A 4 15.76 4.74 -1.81
CA TYR A 4 16.04 4.28 -0.45
C TYR A 4 15.09 4.97 0.51
N MET A 5 14.11 4.24 1.05
CA MET A 5 13.42 4.67 2.25
C MET A 5 14.19 4.10 3.44
N MET A 6 15.12 4.88 4.00
CA MET A 6 15.78 4.52 5.26
C MET A 6 14.83 4.81 6.43
N LEU A 7 14.33 3.77 7.07
CA LEU A 7 13.66 3.91 8.36
C LEU A 7 14.73 3.91 9.47
N SER A 8 14.78 4.99 10.25
CA SER A 8 15.70 5.16 11.39
C SER A 8 15.35 4.20 12.55
N PRO A 9 16.32 3.75 13.37
CA PRO A 9 16.09 2.86 14.52
C PRO A 9 15.17 3.40 15.64
N SER A 10 14.74 4.66 15.57
CA SER A 10 13.91 5.32 16.59
C SER A 10 12.39 5.15 16.40
N VAL A 11 11.94 4.30 15.48
CA VAL A 11 10.52 4.04 15.21
C VAL A 11 9.93 3.05 16.23
N ARG A 12 9.83 3.47 17.50
CA ARG A 12 9.19 2.66 18.57
C ARG A 12 7.66 2.69 18.58
N PHE A 13 7.04 3.46 17.69
CA PHE A 13 5.58 3.58 17.60
C PHE A 13 5.10 3.66 16.16
N LEU A 14 5.52 2.72 15.30
CA LEU A 14 4.66 2.37 14.19
C LEU A 14 3.49 1.58 14.79
N SER A 15 2.31 2.20 14.87
CA SER A 15 1.11 1.52 15.36
C SER A 15 0.96 0.16 14.66
N PHE A 16 0.51 -0.85 15.40
CA PHE A 16 0.34 -2.25 14.94
C PHE A 16 -0.27 -2.35 13.53
N ARG A 17 -1.07 -1.36 13.11
CA ARG A 17 -1.69 -1.23 11.77
C ARG A 17 -0.71 -1.04 10.61
N ALA A 18 0.46 -0.44 10.80
CA ALA A 18 1.43 -0.18 9.73
C ALA A 18 2.40 -1.36 9.50
N ILE A 19 2.78 -2.06 10.58
CA ILE A 19 3.47 -3.37 10.49
C ILE A 19 2.49 -4.43 9.96
N SER A 20 1.23 -4.36 10.40
CA SER A 20 0.15 -5.15 9.79
C SER A 20 -0.08 -4.79 8.33
N ALA A 21 0.31 -3.62 7.80
CA ALA A 21 0.11 -3.31 6.38
C ALA A 21 1.16 -4.01 5.50
N VAL A 22 2.40 -4.17 5.99
CA VAL A 22 3.46 -4.90 5.27
C VAL A 22 3.22 -6.42 5.35
N LEU A 23 2.77 -6.94 6.50
CA LEU A 23 2.35 -8.35 6.64
C LEU A 23 0.97 -8.67 6.02
N ALA A 24 0.00 -7.75 6.08
CA ALA A 24 -1.31 -7.94 5.43
C ALA A 24 -1.22 -7.84 3.91
N CYS A 25 -0.20 -7.19 3.36
CA CYS A 25 0.10 -7.26 1.93
C CYS A 25 0.52 -8.67 1.49
N CYS A 26 1.00 -9.54 2.40
CA CYS A 26 1.39 -10.90 2.06
C CYS A 26 0.37 -11.99 2.49
N VAL A 27 -0.56 -11.70 3.43
CA VAL A 27 -1.41 -12.76 4.03
C VAL A 27 -2.93 -12.48 4.01
N LEU A 28 -3.42 -11.27 3.69
CA LEU A 28 -4.86 -10.92 3.85
C LEU A 28 -5.67 -10.65 2.56
N LEU A 29 -5.24 -11.20 1.42
CA LEU A 29 -6.06 -11.24 0.18
C LEU A 29 -6.36 -12.69 -0.26
N MET A 30 -6.79 -13.55 0.66
CA MET A 30 -7.17 -14.94 0.33
C MET A 30 -8.66 -15.20 0.62
N ALA A 31 -9.47 -15.17 -0.44
CA ALA A 31 -10.66 -16.00 -0.64
C ALA A 31 -11.02 -16.01 -2.15
N PRO A 32 -11.36 -17.17 -2.76
CA PRO A 32 -11.32 -17.37 -4.21
C PRO A 32 -12.65 -17.10 -4.92
N ALA A 33 -12.59 -16.81 -6.22
CA ALA A 33 -13.60 -17.23 -7.19
C ALA A 33 -12.93 -17.58 -8.53
N CYS A 34 -13.20 -18.79 -9.01
CA CYS A 34 -12.55 -19.54 -10.10
C CYS A 34 -12.91 -19.08 -11.52
N LEU A 35 -11.89 -19.08 -12.44
CA LEU A 35 -11.79 -19.57 -13.86
C LEU A 35 -11.71 -18.67 -15.15
N THR A 36 -10.58 -18.70 -15.87
CA THR A 36 -10.49 -18.23 -17.29
C THR A 36 -9.06 -17.80 -17.65
N ALA A 37 -8.80 -17.10 -18.75
CA ALA A 37 -8.12 -17.58 -19.96
C ALA A 37 -6.58 -17.81 -20.02
N ALA A 38 -6.19 -18.48 -21.12
CA ALA A 38 -4.89 -19.00 -21.50
C ALA A 38 -4.13 -18.19 -22.57
N ASP A 39 -2.81 -18.47 -22.61
CA ASP A 39 -1.77 -18.45 -23.66
C ASP A 39 -1.42 -17.22 -24.50
N GLY A 40 -0.12 -16.88 -24.39
CA GLY A 40 0.67 -16.01 -25.28
C GLY A 40 2.03 -15.68 -24.65
N ASP A 41 3.00 -16.61 -24.72
CA ASP A 41 4.47 -16.57 -24.43
C ASP A 41 5.08 -15.86 -23.19
N GLN A 42 4.34 -15.03 -22.45
CA GLN A 42 4.54 -14.76 -21.03
C GLN A 42 3.17 -14.68 -20.36
N GLU A 43 2.93 -15.55 -19.37
CA GLU A 43 1.69 -15.53 -18.60
C GLU A 43 1.46 -14.13 -17.98
N ASN A 44 0.25 -13.57 -18.16
CA ASN A 44 -0.17 -12.30 -17.56
C ASN A 44 -0.37 -12.47 -16.05
N LYS A 45 0.72 -12.43 -15.29
CA LYS A 45 0.73 -12.68 -13.85
C LYS A 45 1.56 -11.67 -13.07
N ILE A 46 1.26 -11.61 -11.78
CA ILE A 46 2.08 -11.00 -10.74
C ILE A 46 2.64 -12.15 -9.90
N SER A 47 3.95 -12.24 -9.75
CA SER A 47 4.56 -13.28 -8.91
C SER A 47 5.04 -12.68 -7.60
N PHE A 48 4.61 -13.27 -6.49
CA PHE A 48 5.06 -12.97 -5.14
C PHE A 48 6.07 -14.03 -4.71
N MET A 49 7.05 -13.63 -3.91
CA MET A 49 8.08 -14.51 -3.37
C MET A 49 8.30 -14.22 -1.90
N ILE A 50 8.46 -15.28 -1.11
CA ILE A 50 9.05 -15.25 0.24
C ILE A 50 10.27 -16.16 0.18
N ILE A 51 11.44 -15.67 0.58
CA ILE A 51 12.72 -16.37 0.33
C ILE A 51 12.82 -17.68 1.07
N SER A 52 12.28 -17.71 2.29
CA SER A 52 12.24 -18.88 3.15
C SER A 52 11.28 -18.58 4.31
N ALA A 53 10.63 -19.62 4.85
CA ALA A 53 9.77 -19.47 6.02
C ALA A 53 10.58 -19.11 7.28
N ASP A 54 11.78 -19.68 7.42
CA ASP A 54 12.67 -19.40 8.57
C ASP A 54 13.03 -17.92 8.63
N ARG A 55 13.54 -17.36 7.52
CA ARG A 55 13.93 -15.94 7.49
C ARG A 55 12.74 -15.00 7.71
N LEU A 56 11.58 -15.32 7.14
CA LEU A 56 10.38 -14.52 7.40
C LEU A 56 10.00 -14.58 8.89
N LEU A 57 10.06 -15.76 9.52
CA LEU A 57 9.78 -15.90 10.96
C LEU A 57 10.75 -15.08 11.80
N ASP A 58 12.05 -15.18 11.51
CA ASP A 58 13.08 -14.40 12.21
C ASP A 58 12.84 -12.90 12.08
N ASP A 59 12.47 -12.42 10.89
CA ASP A 59 12.20 -11.01 10.64
C ASP A 59 10.93 -10.53 11.36
N VAL A 60 9.88 -11.35 11.38
CA VAL A 60 8.64 -11.03 12.11
C VAL A 60 8.87 -11.08 13.62
N GLU A 61 9.67 -12.02 14.12
CA GLU A 61 10.09 -12.06 15.51
C GLU A 61 10.81 -10.78 15.89
N TYR A 62 11.83 -10.39 15.11
CA TYR A 62 12.58 -9.16 15.33
C TYR A 62 11.66 -7.92 15.33
N MET A 63 10.72 -7.83 14.39
CA MET A 63 9.78 -6.72 14.33
C MET A 63 8.80 -6.67 15.51
N VAL A 64 8.31 -7.81 15.98
CA VAL A 64 7.25 -7.87 17.01
C VAL A 64 7.84 -7.94 18.41
N ASP A 65 8.80 -8.82 18.64
CA ASP A 65 9.49 -8.98 19.92
C ASP A 65 10.45 -7.80 20.13
N ASP A 66 11.52 -7.70 19.34
CA ASP A 66 12.65 -6.81 19.64
C ASP A 66 12.34 -5.32 19.41
N LEU A 67 11.65 -4.99 18.31
CA LEU A 67 11.34 -3.60 17.97
C LEU A 67 10.09 -3.07 18.66
N ALA A 68 9.02 -3.87 18.72
CA ALA A 68 7.74 -3.44 19.27
C ALA A 68 7.54 -3.80 20.75
N ASP A 69 8.44 -4.57 21.36
CA ASP A 69 8.33 -5.07 22.74
C ASP A 69 6.98 -5.78 22.97
N ARG A 70 6.69 -6.74 22.09
CA ARG A 70 5.45 -7.54 22.07
C ARG A 70 5.72 -9.05 22.12
N LYS A 71 6.75 -9.48 22.87
CA LYS A 71 7.12 -10.90 23.06
C LYS A 71 5.95 -11.85 23.31
N LYS A 72 5.01 -11.44 24.17
CA LYS A 72 3.83 -12.24 24.49
C LYS A 72 2.93 -12.48 23.26
N ILE A 73 2.72 -11.46 22.43
CA ILE A 73 1.92 -11.58 21.21
C ILE A 73 2.63 -12.47 20.19
N TRP A 74 3.95 -12.33 20.08
CA TRP A 74 4.76 -13.21 19.23
C TRP A 74 4.58 -14.68 19.61
N ASN A 75 4.90 -15.03 20.85
CA ASN A 75 4.86 -16.41 21.34
C ASN A 75 3.46 -17.02 21.31
N GLU A 76 2.44 -16.32 21.83
CA GLU A 76 1.10 -16.92 22.06
C GLU A 76 0.18 -16.83 20.84
N LYS A 77 0.53 -16.07 19.80
CA LYS A 77 -0.38 -15.83 18.67
C LYS A 77 0.27 -15.99 17.32
N ILE A 78 1.44 -15.39 17.11
CA ILE A 78 2.02 -15.29 15.76
C ILE A 78 2.81 -16.56 15.44
N ALA A 79 3.80 -16.91 16.27
CA ALA A 79 4.67 -18.06 16.04
C ALA A 79 3.85 -19.36 15.93
N GLU A 80 2.99 -19.63 16.92
CA GLU A 80 2.12 -20.82 16.92
C GLU A 80 1.23 -20.90 15.69
N SER A 81 0.65 -19.78 15.24
CA SER A 81 -0.22 -19.78 14.07
C SER A 81 0.56 -20.08 12.79
N ILE A 82 1.75 -19.51 12.62
CA ILE A 82 2.55 -19.71 11.40
C ILE A 82 3.11 -21.14 11.34
N GLU A 83 3.57 -21.68 12.48
CA GLU A 83 4.14 -23.04 12.56
C GLU A 83 3.15 -24.12 12.07
N LEU A 84 1.85 -23.94 12.31
CA LEU A 84 0.81 -24.84 11.78
C LEU A 84 0.84 -24.95 10.25
N PHE A 85 1.22 -23.89 9.53
CA PHE A 85 1.28 -23.90 8.06
C PHE A 85 2.56 -24.54 7.52
N LEU A 86 3.56 -24.84 8.36
CA LEU A 86 4.90 -25.26 7.91
C LEU A 86 5.14 -26.77 7.93
N GLU A 87 4.20 -27.58 8.41
CA GLU A 87 4.36 -29.03 8.38
C GLU A 87 4.50 -29.55 6.95
N GLY A 88 5.59 -30.29 6.70
CA GLY A 88 5.94 -30.83 5.38
C GLY A 88 6.52 -29.82 4.38
N VAL A 89 6.61 -28.53 4.75
CA VAL A 89 7.21 -27.46 3.95
C VAL A 89 8.72 -27.43 4.16
N ASP A 90 9.49 -27.20 3.09
CA ASP A 90 10.93 -26.91 3.19
C ASP A 90 11.12 -25.44 3.54
N ARG A 91 11.35 -25.19 4.84
CA ARG A 91 11.42 -23.86 5.43
C ARG A 91 12.56 -23.00 4.91
N LYS A 92 13.54 -23.61 4.21
CA LYS A 92 14.74 -22.95 3.68
C LYS A 92 14.66 -22.60 2.21
N LYS A 93 13.60 -23.02 1.53
CA LYS A 93 13.41 -22.77 0.11
C LYS A 93 12.36 -21.68 -0.13
N PRO A 94 12.40 -21.00 -1.29
CA PRO A 94 11.43 -19.97 -1.61
C PRO A 94 10.02 -20.52 -1.79
N VAL A 95 9.05 -19.82 -1.21
CA VAL A 95 7.62 -19.94 -1.52
C VAL A 95 7.31 -18.93 -2.62
N ARG A 96 6.50 -19.33 -3.59
CA ARG A 96 6.04 -18.47 -4.67
C ARG A 96 4.53 -18.51 -4.79
N ILE A 97 3.92 -17.37 -5.07
CA ILE A 97 2.50 -17.29 -5.40
C ILE A 97 2.39 -16.51 -6.71
N ASP A 98 1.83 -17.13 -7.75
CA ASP A 98 1.43 -16.39 -8.94
C ASP A 98 -0.02 -15.96 -8.79
N MET A 99 -0.28 -14.67 -8.97
CA MET A 99 -1.61 -14.08 -9.06
C MET A 99 -1.93 -13.77 -10.53
N PHE A 100 -3.12 -14.15 -10.95
CA PHE A 100 -3.63 -13.95 -12.29
C PHE A 100 -4.92 -13.17 -12.25
N PHE A 101 -5.18 -12.49 -13.36
CA PHE A 101 -6.44 -11.79 -13.60
C PHE A 101 -7.10 -12.34 -14.84
N ASP A 102 -8.42 -12.50 -14.78
CA ASP A 102 -9.22 -13.04 -15.84
C ASP A 102 -10.57 -12.31 -15.96
N GLN A 103 -11.07 -12.21 -17.20
CA GLN A 103 -12.32 -11.49 -17.50
C GLN A 103 -13.56 -12.21 -17.02
N GLU A 104 -13.56 -13.54 -16.99
CA GLU A 104 -14.73 -14.33 -16.63
C GLU A 104 -14.86 -14.39 -15.10
N THR A 105 -13.73 -14.42 -14.39
CA THR A 105 -13.72 -14.90 -13.00
C THR A 105 -12.96 -14.04 -12.02
N GLY A 106 -12.30 -13.00 -12.51
CA GLY A 106 -11.68 -11.98 -11.69
C GLY A 106 -10.23 -12.31 -11.40
N GLU A 107 -9.96 -12.99 -10.29
CA GLU A 107 -8.59 -13.31 -9.86
C GLU A 107 -8.46 -14.76 -9.42
N TYR A 108 -7.30 -15.35 -9.71
CA TYR A 108 -6.94 -16.66 -9.17
C TYR A 108 -5.46 -16.73 -8.82
N TYR A 109 -5.13 -17.70 -7.97
CA TYR A 109 -3.79 -17.88 -7.43
C TYR A 109 -3.26 -19.27 -7.76
N ARG A 110 -1.96 -19.34 -8.04
CA ARG A 110 -1.19 -20.56 -8.19
C ARG A 110 -0.03 -20.53 -7.20
N PRO A 111 -0.23 -21.04 -5.96
CA PRO A 111 0.83 -21.14 -4.98
C PRO A 111 1.75 -22.34 -5.27
N PHE A 112 3.01 -22.16 -4.90
CA PHE A 112 4.11 -23.10 -5.02
C PHE A 112 4.78 -23.24 -3.67
N PHE A 113 4.56 -24.37 -3.02
CA PHE A 113 5.14 -24.67 -1.71
C PHE A 113 6.32 -25.62 -1.88
N PRO A 114 7.52 -25.26 -1.40
CA PRO A 114 8.62 -26.20 -1.36
C PRO A 114 8.32 -27.25 -0.28
N ILE A 115 8.56 -28.53 -0.55
CA ILE A 115 8.21 -29.62 0.36
C ILE A 115 9.41 -30.49 0.71
N THR A 116 9.43 -30.99 1.94
CA THR A 116 10.40 -31.98 2.42
C THR A 116 9.83 -33.39 2.42
N SER A 117 8.51 -33.52 2.59
CA SER A 117 7.80 -34.80 2.64
C SER A 117 6.40 -34.66 2.07
N VAL A 118 6.11 -35.42 1.02
CA VAL A 118 4.78 -35.46 0.41
C VAL A 118 3.73 -35.90 1.42
N ALA A 119 4.03 -36.89 2.27
CA ALA A 119 3.07 -37.38 3.26
C ALA A 119 2.75 -36.32 4.33
N ALA A 120 3.77 -35.67 4.88
CA ALA A 120 3.57 -34.63 5.89
C ALA A 120 2.83 -33.42 5.32
N PHE A 121 3.24 -32.96 4.12
CA PHE A 121 2.57 -31.83 3.46
C PHE A 121 1.11 -32.14 3.16
N ARG A 122 0.82 -33.37 2.71
CA ARG A 122 -0.56 -33.82 2.47
C ARG A 122 -1.39 -33.88 3.74
N ASN A 123 -0.83 -34.34 4.87
CA ASN A 123 -1.54 -34.33 6.15
C ASN A 123 -1.83 -32.90 6.60
N ASN A 124 -0.88 -32.00 6.39
CA ASN A 124 -1.05 -30.58 6.69
C ASN A 124 -2.18 -29.95 5.86
N VAL A 125 -2.21 -30.19 4.55
CA VAL A 125 -3.29 -29.75 3.65
C VAL A 125 -4.66 -30.25 4.12
N ASP A 126 -4.75 -31.52 4.55
CA ASP A 126 -5.99 -32.09 5.11
C ASP A 126 -6.41 -31.42 6.43
N SER A 127 -5.45 -31.02 7.27
CA SER A 127 -5.71 -30.29 8.52
C SER A 127 -6.38 -28.93 8.31
N PHE A 128 -6.17 -28.30 7.15
CA PHE A 128 -6.87 -27.09 6.72
C PHE A 128 -8.27 -27.35 6.11
N GLY A 129 -8.74 -28.60 6.19
CA GLY A 129 -10.04 -29.00 5.67
C GLY A 129 -10.06 -29.11 4.14
N ILE A 130 -8.92 -29.23 3.48
CA ILE A 130 -8.82 -29.47 2.03
C ILE A 130 -8.74 -30.97 1.81
N ALA A 131 -9.86 -31.57 1.39
CA ALA A 131 -9.89 -32.98 1.06
C ALA A 131 -9.11 -33.24 -0.23
N GLN A 132 -8.39 -34.36 -0.29
CA GLN A 132 -7.46 -34.66 -1.37
C GLN A 132 -7.58 -36.12 -1.83
N LYS A 133 -7.79 -36.31 -3.13
CA LYS A 133 -7.91 -37.64 -3.75
C LYS A 133 -6.91 -37.79 -4.89
N PRO A 134 -6.05 -38.83 -4.88
CA PRO A 134 -5.14 -39.07 -5.99
C PRO A 134 -5.93 -39.42 -7.26
N ILE A 135 -5.61 -38.77 -8.37
CA ILE A 135 -6.26 -38.98 -9.68
C ILE A 135 -5.28 -39.36 -10.79
N ALA A 136 -3.99 -39.08 -10.59
CA ALA A 136 -2.90 -39.56 -11.44
C ALA A 136 -1.60 -39.58 -10.62
N ARG A 137 -0.50 -40.03 -11.23
CA ARG A 137 0.81 -39.99 -10.58
C ARG A 137 1.16 -38.55 -10.16
N ASP A 138 1.34 -38.36 -8.86
CA ASP A 138 1.69 -37.08 -8.24
C ASP A 138 0.63 -35.97 -8.47
N VAL A 139 -0.60 -36.32 -8.87
CA VAL A 139 -1.71 -35.38 -9.07
C VAL A 139 -2.88 -35.76 -8.17
N TYR A 140 -3.40 -34.76 -7.46
CA TYR A 140 -4.51 -34.89 -6.52
C TYR A 140 -5.62 -33.91 -6.91
N SER A 141 -6.86 -34.36 -6.92
CA SER A 141 -8.01 -33.45 -6.90
C SER A 141 -8.22 -32.96 -5.47
N LEU A 142 -8.50 -31.67 -5.33
CA LEU A 142 -8.76 -30.99 -4.07
C LEU A 142 -10.23 -30.58 -3.99
N SER A 143 -10.84 -30.68 -2.81
CA SER A 143 -12.21 -30.21 -2.57
C SER A 143 -12.39 -29.65 -1.15
N ASN A 144 -13.59 -29.14 -0.87
CA ASN A 144 -14.01 -28.47 0.38
C ASN A 144 -13.45 -27.06 0.52
N ALA A 145 -12.44 -26.84 1.37
CA ALA A 145 -11.88 -25.52 1.62
C ALA A 145 -11.14 -24.95 0.38
N PHE A 146 -10.74 -25.80 -0.56
CA PHE A 146 -10.18 -25.42 -1.85
C PHE A 146 -10.62 -26.41 -2.92
N GLU A 147 -11.30 -25.92 -3.96
CA GLU A 147 -11.73 -26.73 -5.12
C GLU A 147 -10.70 -26.61 -6.26
N GLY A 148 -10.06 -27.71 -6.63
CA GLY A 148 -9.07 -27.71 -7.70
C GLY A 148 -8.13 -28.90 -7.74
N PHE A 149 -6.84 -28.63 -7.98
CA PHE A 149 -5.83 -29.65 -8.20
C PHE A 149 -4.52 -29.30 -7.50
N MET A 150 -3.83 -30.32 -6.99
CA MET A 150 -2.45 -30.24 -6.53
C MET A 150 -1.58 -31.17 -7.36
N LYS A 151 -0.46 -30.64 -7.87
CA LYS A 151 0.61 -31.42 -8.51
C LYS A 151 1.85 -31.40 -7.63
N ILE A 152 2.40 -32.57 -7.33
CA ILE A 152 3.75 -32.68 -6.79
C ILE A 152 4.72 -32.79 -7.97
N SER A 153 5.69 -31.88 -8.04
CA SER A 153 6.70 -31.84 -9.08
C SER A 153 8.05 -31.47 -8.48
N LYS A 154 9.02 -32.40 -8.60
CA LYS A 154 10.31 -32.31 -7.90
C LYS A 154 10.06 -32.08 -6.40
N ASP A 155 10.63 -31.03 -5.84
CA ASP A 155 10.54 -30.69 -4.42
C ASP A 155 9.45 -29.65 -4.14
N TYR A 156 8.43 -29.54 -4.99
CA TYR A 156 7.36 -28.55 -4.85
C TYR A 156 5.96 -29.16 -4.98
N ALA A 157 5.03 -28.62 -4.21
CA ALA A 157 3.59 -28.76 -4.39
C ALA A 157 3.01 -27.52 -5.07
N LEU A 158 2.34 -27.71 -6.19
CA LEU A 158 1.73 -26.67 -7.01
C LEU A 158 0.22 -26.81 -6.95
N PHE A 159 -0.51 -25.72 -6.72
CA PHE A 159 -1.96 -25.73 -6.69
C PHE A 159 -2.52 -25.00 -7.90
N ALA A 160 -3.59 -25.52 -8.48
CA ALA A 160 -4.36 -24.84 -9.51
C ALA A 160 -5.86 -24.92 -9.18
N PRO A 161 -6.65 -23.90 -9.51
CA PRO A 161 -8.10 -23.94 -9.36
C PRO A 161 -8.73 -25.07 -10.20
N GLU A 162 -9.98 -25.41 -9.89
CA GLU A 162 -10.81 -26.24 -10.76
C GLU A 162 -10.81 -25.69 -12.20
N GLY A 163 -10.85 -26.56 -13.22
CA GLY A 163 -10.80 -26.19 -14.64
C GLY A 163 -9.44 -25.68 -15.17
N LEU A 164 -8.48 -25.41 -14.29
CA LEU A 164 -7.10 -25.01 -14.63
C LEU A 164 -6.10 -26.15 -14.37
N ARG A 165 -6.48 -27.40 -14.56
CA ARG A 165 -5.54 -28.52 -14.40
C ARG A 165 -4.36 -28.45 -15.39
N ASN A 166 -4.64 -28.00 -16.60
CA ASN A 166 -3.68 -27.96 -17.71
C ASN A 166 -2.45 -27.08 -17.45
N ILE A 167 -2.55 -26.09 -16.55
CA ILE A 167 -1.43 -25.21 -16.19
C ILE A 167 -0.44 -25.83 -15.21
N ILE A 168 -0.74 -27.01 -14.65
CA ILE A 168 0.16 -27.73 -13.73
C ILE A 168 0.43 -29.19 -14.14
N ASP A 169 -0.35 -29.74 -15.07
CA ASP A 169 -0.24 -31.13 -15.54
C ASP A 169 -0.61 -31.21 -17.04
N PRO A 170 0.20 -31.86 -17.91
CA PRO A 170 1.35 -32.71 -17.60
C PRO A 170 2.68 -31.95 -17.46
N LYS A 171 2.74 -30.67 -17.83
CA LYS A 171 3.97 -29.86 -17.81
C LYS A 171 3.87 -28.77 -16.74
N PRO A 172 4.29 -29.04 -15.50
CA PRO A 172 4.28 -28.03 -14.45
C PRO A 172 5.27 -26.90 -14.79
N PRO A 173 4.94 -25.63 -14.48
CA PRO A 173 5.82 -24.50 -14.71
C PRO A 173 7.06 -24.57 -13.83
N GLU A 174 8.16 -24.00 -14.30
CA GLU A 174 9.38 -23.91 -13.51
C GLU A 174 9.21 -22.90 -12.36
N VAL A 175 9.58 -23.32 -11.14
CA VAL A 175 9.28 -22.56 -9.92
C VAL A 175 10.25 -21.39 -9.73
N LEU A 176 11.56 -21.65 -9.76
CA LEU A 176 12.58 -20.68 -9.38
C LEU A 176 12.88 -19.61 -10.45
N PRO A 177 12.92 -19.89 -11.77
CA PRO A 177 13.37 -18.91 -12.76
C PRO A 177 12.58 -17.60 -12.76
N THR A 178 11.25 -17.65 -12.55
CA THR A 178 10.42 -16.43 -12.50
C THR A 178 10.80 -15.51 -11.35
N VAL A 179 11.21 -16.05 -10.20
CA VAL A 179 11.51 -15.28 -8.98
C VAL A 179 13.00 -15.17 -8.69
N SER A 180 13.87 -15.74 -9.54
CA SER A 180 15.32 -15.67 -9.39
C SER A 180 15.85 -14.23 -9.27
N PRO A 181 15.34 -13.23 -10.03
CA PRO A 181 15.79 -11.84 -9.84
C PRO A 181 15.50 -11.24 -8.46
N LEU A 182 14.55 -11.79 -7.70
CA LEU A 182 14.27 -11.38 -6.33
C LEU A 182 15.20 -12.13 -5.35
N ILE A 183 15.46 -13.42 -5.61
CA ILE A 183 16.40 -14.26 -4.85
C ILE A 183 17.83 -13.73 -4.97
N ASP A 184 18.27 -13.38 -6.18
CA ASP A 184 19.62 -12.88 -6.46
C ASP A 184 19.91 -11.53 -5.77
N ARG A 185 18.85 -10.79 -5.42
CA ARG A 185 18.92 -9.54 -4.64
C ARG A 185 18.77 -9.76 -3.14
N ASP A 186 18.65 -11.01 -2.71
CA ASP A 186 18.49 -11.41 -1.32
C ASP A 186 17.29 -10.75 -0.61
N PHE A 187 16.18 -10.57 -1.33
CA PHE A 187 14.94 -10.05 -0.74
C PHE A 187 14.27 -11.10 0.14
N ASP A 188 13.85 -10.72 1.37
CA ASP A 188 13.08 -11.58 2.27
C ASP A 188 11.71 -11.91 1.69
N ALA A 189 11.09 -10.88 1.11
CA ALA A 189 9.85 -10.95 0.37
C ALA A 189 9.88 -9.98 -0.82
N GLY A 190 9.22 -10.34 -1.91
CA GLY A 190 9.17 -9.49 -3.09
C GLY A 190 8.05 -9.80 -4.06
N VAL A 191 7.85 -8.87 -4.98
CA VAL A 191 6.88 -8.90 -6.07
C VAL A 191 7.63 -8.67 -7.37
N ILE A 192 7.33 -9.50 -8.37
CA ILE A 192 7.89 -9.39 -9.70
C ILE A 192 6.78 -9.38 -10.75
N ILE A 193 6.84 -8.40 -11.65
CA ILE A 193 6.01 -8.31 -12.85
C ILE A 193 6.93 -8.21 -14.06
N ARG A 194 6.66 -9.01 -15.08
CA ARG A 194 7.27 -8.93 -16.41
C ARG A 194 6.15 -8.88 -17.43
N HIS A 195 6.28 -7.98 -18.39
CA HIS A 195 5.26 -7.74 -19.39
C HIS A 195 5.85 -7.04 -20.61
N ASP A 196 5.15 -7.16 -21.73
CA ASP A 196 5.45 -6.44 -22.96
C ASP A 196 4.23 -5.70 -23.50
N ALA A 197 4.43 -4.95 -24.58
CA ALA A 197 3.37 -4.15 -25.19
C ALA A 197 2.20 -4.99 -25.76
N THR A 198 2.43 -6.25 -26.11
CA THR A 198 1.45 -7.08 -26.83
C THR A 198 0.26 -7.47 -25.94
N GLY A 199 0.50 -7.71 -24.65
CA GLY A 199 -0.54 -8.11 -23.71
C GLY A 199 -1.23 -6.98 -22.96
N MET A 200 -0.94 -5.70 -23.27
CA MET A 200 -1.48 -4.54 -22.54
C MET A 200 -3.02 -4.50 -22.56
N GLU A 201 -3.66 -4.71 -23.70
CA GLU A 201 -5.13 -4.69 -23.80
C GLU A 201 -5.76 -5.89 -23.11
N VAL A 202 -5.12 -7.06 -23.18
CA VAL A 202 -5.56 -8.26 -22.44
C VAL A 202 -5.54 -7.99 -20.94
N ARG A 203 -4.47 -7.37 -20.42
CA ARG A 203 -4.37 -6.97 -19.01
C ARG A 203 -5.45 -5.98 -18.60
N ARG A 204 -5.70 -4.94 -19.41
CA ARG A 204 -6.80 -3.99 -19.13
C ARG A 204 -8.14 -4.70 -19.07
N GLY A 205 -8.41 -5.59 -20.02
CA GLY A 205 -9.63 -6.38 -20.05
C GLY A 205 -9.75 -7.31 -18.84
N SER A 206 -8.67 -7.95 -18.42
CA SER A 206 -8.65 -8.94 -17.34
C SER A 206 -9.12 -8.41 -15.98
N LEU A 207 -9.09 -7.09 -15.77
CA LEU A 207 -9.58 -6.45 -14.55
C LEU A 207 -11.08 -6.10 -14.59
N ALA A 208 -11.80 -6.45 -15.67
CA ALA A 208 -13.21 -6.12 -15.82
C ALA A 208 -14.10 -6.72 -14.73
N GLU A 209 -13.94 -8.01 -14.41
CA GLU A 209 -14.73 -8.67 -13.37
C GLU A 209 -14.34 -8.15 -11.98
N ILE A 210 -13.06 -7.87 -11.72
CA ILE A 210 -12.62 -7.20 -10.49
C ILE A 210 -13.29 -5.84 -10.34
N ARG A 211 -13.31 -5.04 -11.40
CA ARG A 211 -13.97 -3.73 -11.37
C ARG A 211 -15.44 -3.86 -11.02
N LYS A 212 -16.14 -4.80 -11.66
CA LYS A 212 -17.54 -5.09 -11.37
C LYS A 212 -17.74 -5.55 -9.92
N ASN A 213 -16.88 -6.42 -9.41
CA ASN A 213 -16.94 -6.94 -8.02
C ASN A 213 -16.66 -5.85 -6.98
N VAL A 214 -15.65 -5.00 -7.23
CA VAL A 214 -15.36 -3.84 -6.37
C VAL A 214 -16.56 -2.89 -6.36
N ILE A 215 -17.13 -2.56 -7.52
CA ILE A 215 -18.28 -1.65 -7.61
C ILE A 215 -19.52 -2.23 -6.93
N SER A 216 -19.82 -3.52 -7.16
CA SER A 216 -21.00 -4.18 -6.59
C SER A 216 -20.88 -4.41 -5.08
N GLY A 217 -19.65 -4.61 -4.59
CA GLY A 217 -19.33 -4.72 -3.17
C GLY A 217 -19.45 -3.41 -2.40
N ILE A 218 -19.30 -2.27 -3.07
CA ILE A 218 -19.44 -0.94 -2.45
C ILE A 218 -20.92 -0.61 -2.26
N LYS A 219 -21.46 -1.04 -1.11
CA LYS A 219 -22.84 -0.74 -0.70
C LYS A 219 -22.91 0.50 0.16
N LYS A 220 -24.02 1.23 0.04
CA LYS A 220 -24.29 2.38 0.89
C LYS A 220 -24.51 1.94 2.35
N LYS A 221 -23.83 2.57 3.31
CA LYS A 221 -24.08 2.37 4.76
C LYS A 221 -25.37 3.09 5.17
N SER A 222 -26.12 2.54 6.13
CA SER A 222 -27.36 3.17 6.61
C SER A 222 -27.15 4.57 7.20
N THR A 223 -25.97 4.84 7.73
CA THR A 223 -25.62 6.10 8.40
C THR A 223 -24.96 7.14 7.50
N GLU A 224 -24.66 6.83 6.23
CA GLU A 224 -23.96 7.76 5.33
C GLU A 224 -24.93 8.52 4.42
N SER A 225 -24.60 9.76 4.05
CA SER A 225 -25.34 10.52 3.04
C SER A 225 -25.10 9.94 1.63
N VAL A 226 -25.84 10.43 0.64
CA VAL A 226 -25.59 10.04 -0.76
C VAL A 226 -24.22 10.54 -1.23
N GLU A 227 -23.85 11.76 -0.86
CA GLU A 227 -22.58 12.40 -1.20
C GLU A 227 -21.40 11.70 -0.51
N GLU A 228 -21.56 11.30 0.76
CA GLU A 228 -20.55 10.50 1.47
C GLU A 228 -20.31 9.14 0.81
N PHE A 229 -21.40 8.50 0.36
CA PHE A 229 -21.33 7.26 -0.39
C PHE A 229 -20.62 7.43 -1.74
N GLU A 230 -21.04 8.41 -2.54
CA GLU A 230 -20.44 8.67 -3.85
C GLU A 230 -18.97 9.09 -3.74
N TYR A 231 -18.59 9.87 -2.73
CA TYR A 231 -17.18 10.18 -2.46
C TYR A 231 -16.37 8.93 -2.11
N ARG A 232 -16.90 8.05 -1.25
CA ARG A 232 -16.23 6.79 -0.91
C ARG A 232 -16.09 5.86 -2.11
N LYS A 233 -17.12 5.80 -2.95
CA LYS A 233 -17.10 5.05 -4.21
C LYS A 233 -16.08 5.63 -5.18
N LEU A 234 -16.02 6.95 -5.33
CA LEU A 234 -15.02 7.65 -6.14
C LEU A 234 -13.59 7.33 -5.67
N LEU A 235 -13.32 7.35 -4.36
CA LEU A 235 -12.00 6.98 -3.82
C LEU A 235 -11.61 5.54 -4.17
N ALA A 236 -12.54 4.60 -4.07
CA ALA A 236 -12.29 3.20 -4.42
C ALA A 236 -12.03 3.03 -5.93
N LEU A 237 -12.84 3.66 -6.78
CA LEU A 237 -12.67 3.67 -8.23
C LEU A 237 -11.35 4.29 -8.65
N ASN A 238 -10.93 5.38 -7.99
CA ASN A 238 -9.67 6.05 -8.26
C ASN A 238 -8.47 5.16 -7.95
N ARG A 239 -8.51 4.40 -6.84
CA ARG A 239 -7.46 3.43 -6.48
C ARG A 239 -7.42 2.26 -7.46
N LEU A 240 -8.58 1.73 -7.82
CA LEU A 240 -8.66 0.64 -8.80
C LEU A 240 -8.12 1.11 -10.16
N LYS A 241 -8.48 2.31 -10.61
CA LYS A 241 -7.98 2.86 -11.88
C LYS A 241 -6.47 3.05 -11.87
N GLN A 242 -5.90 3.51 -10.76
CA GLN A 242 -4.44 3.61 -10.61
C GLN A 242 -3.76 2.25 -10.70
N PHE A 243 -4.33 1.24 -10.05
CA PHE A 243 -3.85 -0.14 -10.16
C PHE A 243 -3.97 -0.68 -11.59
N GLU A 244 -5.11 -0.48 -12.26
CA GLU A 244 -5.33 -0.87 -13.65
C GLU A 244 -4.31 -0.23 -14.61
N ASP A 245 -4.08 1.09 -14.46
CA ASP A 245 -3.09 1.81 -15.27
C ASP A 245 -1.69 1.25 -15.05
N LEU A 246 -1.28 1.06 -13.79
CA LEU A 246 0.02 0.47 -13.47
C LEU A 246 0.15 -0.95 -13.99
N TYR A 247 -0.81 -1.82 -13.72
CA TYR A 247 -0.78 -3.23 -14.11
C TYR A 247 -0.74 -3.40 -15.64
N ALA A 248 -1.51 -2.61 -16.37
CA ALA A 248 -1.54 -2.68 -17.82
C ALA A 248 -0.27 -2.10 -18.48
N GLU A 249 0.26 -1.00 -17.95
CA GLU A 249 1.31 -0.23 -18.61
C GLU A 249 2.72 -0.49 -18.07
N VAL A 250 2.87 -1.28 -16.99
CA VAL A 250 4.19 -1.68 -16.48
C VAL A 250 4.84 -2.73 -17.38
N ALA A 251 6.11 -2.52 -17.76
CA ALA A 251 6.91 -3.50 -18.49
C ALA A 251 7.68 -4.40 -17.51
N THR A 252 8.36 -3.80 -16.53
CA THR A 252 9.01 -4.54 -15.45
C THR A 252 8.73 -3.88 -14.11
N LEU A 253 8.49 -4.71 -13.09
CA LEU A 253 8.45 -4.30 -11.69
C LEU A 253 9.19 -5.35 -10.88
N ASP A 254 10.18 -4.91 -10.11
CA ASP A 254 10.78 -5.65 -9.01
C ASP A 254 10.61 -4.81 -7.74
N ALA A 255 9.77 -5.27 -6.83
CA ALA A 255 9.66 -4.70 -5.50
C ALA A 255 10.13 -5.73 -4.49
N GLY A 256 10.93 -5.33 -3.52
CA GLY A 256 11.40 -6.26 -2.50
C GLY A 256 11.78 -5.56 -1.20
N TRP A 257 11.83 -6.35 -0.15
CA TRP A 257 12.20 -5.92 1.20
C TRP A 257 13.35 -6.75 1.72
N VAL A 258 14.28 -6.12 2.42
CA VAL A 258 15.34 -6.76 3.20
C VAL A 258 15.32 -6.21 4.62
N THR A 259 15.34 -7.08 5.60
CA THR A 259 15.48 -6.78 7.02
C THR A 259 16.93 -7.04 7.42
N ASP A 260 17.60 -6.01 7.92
CA ASP A 260 18.96 -6.13 8.48
C ASP A 260 18.85 -5.93 9.99
N GLN A 261 18.70 -7.06 10.70
CA GLN A 261 18.53 -7.08 12.14
C GLN A 261 19.78 -6.54 12.86
N GLU A 262 20.98 -6.83 12.34
CA GLU A 262 22.25 -6.36 12.91
C GLU A 262 22.35 -4.83 12.85
N LYS A 263 22.02 -4.23 11.70
CA LYS A 263 22.00 -2.77 11.53
C LYS A 263 20.72 -2.12 12.02
N LYS A 264 19.77 -2.93 12.52
CA LYS A 264 18.45 -2.50 12.98
C LYS A 264 17.72 -1.63 11.95
N ASN A 265 17.78 -2.02 10.69
CA ASN A 265 17.13 -1.30 9.61
C ASN A 265 16.40 -2.27 8.68
N GLY A 266 15.59 -1.70 7.80
CA GLY A 266 14.99 -2.43 6.70
C GLY A 266 15.01 -1.58 5.44
N VAL A 267 15.19 -2.22 4.30
CA VAL A 267 15.35 -1.57 3.01
C VAL A 267 14.31 -2.12 2.04
N GLY A 268 13.37 -1.26 1.68
CA GLY A 268 12.48 -1.49 0.54
C GLY A 268 13.13 -1.00 -0.75
N THR A 269 13.16 -1.85 -1.77
CA THR A 269 13.63 -1.49 -3.11
C THR A 269 12.49 -1.62 -4.11
N LEU A 270 12.28 -0.60 -4.94
CA LEU A 270 11.37 -0.65 -6.08
C LEU A 270 12.13 -0.29 -7.35
N LEU A 271 12.15 -1.21 -8.31
CA LEU A 271 12.66 -1.01 -9.66
C LEU A 271 11.49 -1.18 -10.60
N VAL A 272 11.18 -0.14 -11.36
CA VAL A 272 10.01 -0.13 -12.24
C VAL A 272 10.34 0.51 -13.59
N SER A 273 9.81 -0.07 -14.66
CA SER A 273 9.79 0.52 -15.99
C SER A 273 8.39 0.40 -16.60
N GLY A 274 7.97 1.43 -17.33
CA GLY A 274 6.75 1.39 -18.14
C GLY A 274 7.02 0.81 -19.53
N ILE A 275 5.96 0.33 -20.18
CA ILE A 275 5.96 0.04 -21.61
C ILE A 275 6.18 1.36 -22.37
N GLU A 276 7.09 1.37 -23.33
CA GLU A 276 7.47 2.57 -24.06
C GLU A 276 6.27 3.33 -24.63
N GLY A 277 6.23 4.65 -24.39
CA GLY A 277 5.19 5.54 -24.91
C GLY A 277 3.89 5.60 -24.10
N THR A 278 3.71 4.71 -23.12
CA THR A 278 2.57 4.72 -22.18
C THR A 278 2.63 5.89 -21.19
N THR A 279 1.55 6.10 -20.43
CA THR A 279 1.52 7.14 -19.39
C THR A 279 2.49 6.79 -18.27
N VAL A 280 2.56 5.52 -17.84
CA VAL A 280 3.52 5.07 -16.82
C VAL A 280 4.97 5.32 -17.24
N ASP A 281 5.36 4.98 -18.48
CA ASP A 281 6.71 5.25 -19.00
C ASP A 281 7.05 6.74 -19.00
N LYS A 282 6.14 7.58 -19.52
CA LYS A 282 6.33 9.05 -19.53
C LYS A 282 6.48 9.61 -18.12
N THR A 283 5.65 9.18 -17.18
CA THR A 283 5.71 9.64 -15.78
C THR A 283 7.05 9.24 -15.14
N ILE A 284 7.48 7.98 -15.28
CA ILE A 284 8.77 7.52 -14.74
C ILE A 284 9.94 8.31 -15.33
N ARG A 285 9.98 8.50 -16.66
CA ARG A 285 11.06 9.26 -17.31
C ARG A 285 11.10 10.71 -16.85
N SER A 286 9.93 11.33 -16.65
CA SER A 286 9.83 12.74 -16.24
C SER A 286 10.44 13.03 -14.87
N ILE A 287 10.55 12.02 -13.99
CA ILE A 287 11.16 12.19 -12.66
C ILE A 287 12.62 12.65 -12.77
N ALA A 288 13.38 12.09 -13.71
CA ALA A 288 14.81 12.40 -13.87
C ALA A 288 15.08 13.86 -14.23
N ASP A 289 14.11 14.50 -14.89
CA ASP A 289 14.20 15.90 -15.33
C ASP A 289 13.71 16.89 -14.26
N GLN A 290 13.09 16.40 -13.18
CA GLN A 290 12.56 17.23 -12.12
C GLN A 290 13.55 17.42 -10.97
N LYS A 291 13.56 18.63 -10.40
CA LYS A 291 14.33 18.96 -9.21
C LYS A 291 13.38 19.40 -8.10
N THR A 292 13.47 18.75 -6.95
CA THR A 292 12.72 19.19 -5.77
C THR A 292 13.22 20.56 -5.30
N ARG A 293 12.26 21.41 -4.91
CA ARG A 293 12.54 22.70 -4.25
C ARG A 293 13.12 22.51 -2.85
N PHE A 294 13.05 21.30 -2.30
CA PHE A 294 13.47 20.95 -0.95
C PHE A 294 14.79 20.17 -0.90
N HIS A 295 15.59 20.16 -1.97
CA HIS A 295 16.85 19.42 -2.04
C HIS A 295 17.90 19.82 -0.99
N VAL A 296 17.78 21.03 -0.41
CA VAL A 296 18.67 21.51 0.66
C VAL A 296 18.21 21.07 2.06
N MET A 297 17.01 20.52 2.18
CA MET A 297 16.50 20.06 3.47
C MET A 297 17.23 18.78 3.87
N SER A 298 17.60 18.69 5.14
CA SER A 298 18.27 17.54 5.72
C SER A 298 17.55 17.16 7.01
N PRO A 299 17.56 15.88 7.41
CA PRO A 299 17.00 15.47 8.69
C PRO A 299 17.71 16.20 9.83
N SER A 300 16.96 16.63 10.84
CA SER A 300 17.55 17.07 12.10
C SER A 300 18.28 15.91 12.81
N GLU A 301 19.27 16.23 13.67
CA GLU A 301 20.11 15.22 14.36
C GLU A 301 19.33 14.14 15.11
N LYS A 302 18.10 14.46 15.53
CA LYS A 302 17.23 13.56 16.31
C LYS A 302 15.88 13.34 15.63
N SER A 303 15.86 13.41 14.31
CA SER A 303 14.71 13.09 13.49
C SER A 303 14.27 11.64 13.76
N MET A 304 12.97 11.47 13.99
CA MET A 304 12.34 10.15 13.97
C MET A 304 11.89 9.76 12.55
N GLY A 305 11.71 10.74 11.67
CA GLY A 305 11.26 10.55 10.32
C GLY A 305 11.52 11.78 9.49
N PHE A 306 12.18 11.59 8.36
CA PHE A 306 12.44 12.60 7.36
C PHE A 306 12.09 12.05 5.99
N GLY A 307 11.48 12.88 5.16
CA GLY A 307 11.18 12.49 3.79
C GLY A 307 11.05 13.69 2.88
N THR A 308 11.54 13.54 1.66
CA THR A 308 11.25 14.43 0.53
C THR A 308 10.45 13.66 -0.49
N MET A 309 9.42 14.28 -1.05
CA MET A 309 8.59 13.72 -2.09
C MET A 309 8.66 14.60 -3.32
N LEU A 310 8.89 13.99 -4.47
CA LEU A 310 8.79 14.62 -5.78
C LEU A 310 8.04 13.66 -6.69
N TYR A 311 6.80 14.01 -7.02
CA TYR A 311 5.92 13.16 -7.80
C TYR A 311 5.27 13.95 -8.94
N PRO A 312 5.68 13.71 -10.20
CA PRO A 312 5.04 14.30 -11.38
C PRO A 312 3.55 13.94 -11.45
N LEU A 313 2.72 14.91 -11.78
CA LEU A 313 1.28 14.73 -11.96
C LEU A 313 0.94 14.87 -13.44
N ASP A 314 0.71 13.76 -14.13
CA ASP A 314 0.14 13.79 -15.47
C ASP A 314 -1.31 14.30 -15.47
N GLU A 315 -1.85 14.64 -16.65
CA GLU A 315 -3.19 15.21 -16.81
C GLU A 315 -4.30 14.31 -16.21
N ARG A 316 -4.17 12.98 -16.31
CA ARG A 316 -5.15 12.03 -15.75
C ARG A 316 -5.10 12.05 -14.23
N VAL A 317 -3.91 12.11 -13.65
CA VAL A 317 -3.72 12.24 -12.20
C VAL A 317 -4.28 13.56 -11.71
N GLN A 318 -3.97 14.67 -12.39
CA GLN A 318 -4.48 16.00 -12.05
C GLN A 318 -6.02 16.02 -12.06
N GLU A 319 -6.65 15.57 -13.15
CA GLU A 319 -8.11 15.51 -13.27
C GLU A 319 -8.74 14.71 -12.12
N ARG A 320 -8.15 13.56 -11.80
CA ARG A 320 -8.64 12.67 -10.73
C ARG A 320 -8.51 13.29 -9.35
N LEU A 321 -7.39 13.95 -9.05
CA LEU A 321 -7.18 14.64 -7.77
C LEU A 321 -8.17 15.81 -7.63
N THR A 322 -8.33 16.63 -8.67
CA THR A 322 -9.30 17.74 -8.68
C THR A 322 -10.72 17.23 -8.46
N LYS A 323 -11.18 16.19 -9.18
CA LYS A 323 -12.49 15.57 -8.96
C LYS A 323 -12.67 15.05 -7.53
N THR A 324 -11.62 14.46 -6.96
CA THR A 324 -11.64 13.96 -5.58
C THR A 324 -11.81 15.10 -4.57
N LEU A 325 -11.08 16.21 -4.76
CA LEU A 325 -11.18 17.38 -3.89
C LEU A 325 -12.55 18.06 -4.00
N SER A 326 -13.10 18.20 -5.21
CA SER A 326 -14.46 18.74 -5.39
C SER A 326 -15.53 17.89 -4.71
N ALA A 327 -15.44 16.56 -4.81
CA ALA A 327 -16.36 15.66 -4.10
C ALA A 327 -16.17 15.73 -2.58
N TYR A 328 -14.92 15.87 -2.11
CA TYR A 328 -14.62 16.04 -0.69
C TYR A 328 -15.21 17.33 -0.11
N GLU A 329 -15.22 18.44 -0.86
CA GLU A 329 -15.79 19.71 -0.42
C GLU A 329 -17.25 19.55 0.06
N GLN A 330 -18.07 18.86 -0.74
CA GLN A 330 -19.47 18.58 -0.42
C GLN A 330 -19.60 17.74 0.85
N VAL A 331 -18.81 16.66 0.95
CA VAL A 331 -18.79 15.78 2.12
C VAL A 331 -18.32 16.51 3.37
N ALA A 332 -17.31 17.35 3.27
CA ALA A 332 -16.84 18.18 4.37
C ALA A 332 -17.95 19.13 4.85
N GLY A 333 -18.69 19.75 3.92
CA GLY A 333 -19.86 20.57 4.23
C GLY A 333 -20.92 19.82 5.05
N ILE A 334 -21.29 18.61 4.64
CA ILE A 334 -22.24 17.75 5.36
C ILE A 334 -21.72 17.39 6.76
N LYS A 335 -20.43 17.03 6.87
CA LYS A 335 -19.81 16.71 8.15
C LYS A 335 -19.78 17.90 9.09
N ILE A 336 -19.54 19.10 8.58
CA ILE A 336 -19.62 20.36 9.33
C ILE A 336 -21.06 20.62 9.79
N ASP A 337 -22.05 20.40 8.94
CA ASP A 337 -23.47 20.61 9.30
C ASP A 337 -23.95 19.70 10.43
N ARG A 338 -23.41 18.47 10.49
CA ARG A 338 -23.69 17.50 11.57
C ARG A 338 -22.96 17.80 12.88
N LYS A 339 -22.03 18.75 12.93
CA LYS A 339 -21.38 19.14 14.19
C LYS A 339 -22.37 19.91 15.07
N GLU A 340 -22.78 19.30 16.17
CA GLU A 340 -23.71 19.90 17.14
C GLU A 340 -23.03 20.98 18.00
N ASP A 341 -21.71 20.87 18.16
CA ASP A 341 -20.89 21.78 18.95
C ASP A 341 -20.49 23.07 18.19
N LEU A 342 -20.95 23.25 16.95
CA LEU A 342 -20.74 24.45 16.15
C LEU A 342 -22.05 25.23 15.93
N LYS A 343 -22.01 26.53 16.21
CA LYS A 343 -23.08 27.49 15.90
C LYS A 343 -23.18 27.73 14.38
N PRO A 344 -24.31 28.27 13.86
CA PRO A 344 -24.48 28.52 12.42
C PRO A 344 -23.36 29.36 11.79
N ALA A 345 -22.93 30.45 12.43
CA ALA A 345 -21.83 31.29 11.95
C ALA A 345 -20.49 30.53 11.88
N GLN A 346 -20.21 29.68 12.88
CA GLN A 346 -19.02 28.85 12.94
C GLN A 346 -19.01 27.80 11.83
N LYS A 347 -20.17 27.20 11.51
CA LYS A 347 -20.33 26.27 10.38
C LYS A 347 -20.06 26.97 9.04
N THR A 348 -20.57 28.19 8.85
CA THR A 348 -20.30 29.00 7.66
C THR A 348 -18.80 29.28 7.50
N ALA A 349 -18.14 29.75 8.56
CA ALA A 349 -16.69 30.00 8.55
C ALA A 349 -15.91 28.71 8.24
N ALA A 350 -16.31 27.57 8.81
CA ALA A 350 -15.67 26.28 8.56
C ALA A 350 -15.79 25.84 7.09
N LYS A 351 -16.97 25.98 6.49
CA LYS A 351 -17.17 25.67 5.06
C LYS A 351 -16.34 26.58 4.17
N GLN A 352 -16.27 27.88 4.48
CA GLN A 352 -15.40 28.82 3.75
C GLN A 352 -13.92 28.44 3.86
N ALA A 353 -13.45 28.06 5.05
CA ALA A 353 -12.08 27.64 5.25
C ALA A 353 -11.73 26.38 4.45
N VAL A 354 -12.66 25.41 4.40
CA VAL A 354 -12.54 24.21 3.56
C VAL A 354 -12.45 24.57 2.08
N GLY A 355 -13.38 25.39 1.57
CA GLY A 355 -13.39 25.78 0.15
C GLY A 355 -12.10 26.50 -0.27
N LYS A 356 -11.60 27.42 0.57
CA LYS A 356 -10.30 28.10 0.35
C LYS A 356 -9.12 27.13 0.39
N THR A 357 -9.10 26.19 1.33
CA THR A 357 -8.06 25.16 1.41
C THR A 357 -8.05 24.28 0.15
N ILE A 358 -9.23 23.87 -0.33
CA ILE A 358 -9.37 23.08 -1.55
C ILE A 358 -8.90 23.86 -2.78
N LYS A 359 -9.19 25.16 -2.87
CA LYS A 359 -8.66 26.02 -3.92
C LYS A 359 -7.13 26.00 -3.93
N ILE A 360 -6.48 26.21 -2.79
CA ILE A 360 -5.01 26.18 -2.66
C ILE A 360 -4.44 24.83 -3.13
N LEU A 361 -5.09 23.71 -2.76
CA LEU A 361 -4.67 22.38 -3.19
C LEU A 361 -4.84 22.18 -4.71
N ASN A 362 -5.94 22.64 -5.31
CA ASN A 362 -6.17 22.59 -6.75
C ASN A 362 -5.15 23.45 -7.52
N ASP A 363 -4.85 24.64 -7.03
CA ASP A 363 -3.83 25.53 -7.61
C ASP A 363 -2.43 24.90 -7.51
N GLY A 364 -2.19 24.08 -6.48
CA GLY A 364 -1.00 23.24 -6.35
C GLY A 364 -0.96 22.07 -7.33
N ILE A 365 -2.08 21.37 -7.54
CA ILE A 365 -2.21 20.28 -8.53
C ILE A 365 -1.90 20.81 -9.94
N ALA A 366 -2.36 22.02 -10.28
CA ALA A 366 -2.13 22.66 -11.57
C ALA A 366 -0.64 22.96 -11.86
N LEU A 367 0.26 22.85 -10.87
CA LEU A 367 1.71 22.90 -11.10
C LEU A 367 2.25 21.66 -11.81
N GLY A 368 1.47 20.59 -11.93
CA GLY A 368 1.88 19.32 -12.55
C GLY A 368 2.91 18.53 -11.74
N VAL A 369 3.13 18.90 -10.48
CA VAL A 369 4.07 18.22 -9.59
C VAL A 369 3.65 18.36 -8.13
N LEU A 370 3.68 17.25 -7.42
CA LEU A 370 3.61 17.21 -5.96
C LEU A 370 5.03 17.18 -5.41
N ASP A 371 5.47 18.28 -4.81
CA ASP A 371 6.82 18.47 -4.28
C ASP A 371 6.72 18.92 -2.82
N GLY A 372 7.33 18.19 -1.90
CA GLY A 372 7.19 18.45 -0.47
C GLY A 372 8.27 17.77 0.38
N PHE A 373 8.35 18.17 1.64
CA PHE A 373 9.20 17.52 2.63
C PHE A 373 8.54 17.50 4.00
N PHE A 374 9.02 16.61 4.86
CA PHE A 374 8.77 16.67 6.29
C PHE A 374 10.01 16.22 7.08
N ASP A 375 10.15 16.75 8.28
CA ASP A 375 11.04 16.28 9.34
C ASP A 375 10.23 16.25 10.64
N ALA A 376 10.17 15.11 11.31
CA ALA A 376 9.45 14.92 12.56
C ALA A 376 10.39 14.42 13.65
N ARG A 377 10.29 14.99 14.84
CA ARG A 377 11.09 14.62 16.01
C ARG A 377 10.28 14.69 17.29
N ARG A 378 10.74 14.05 18.36
CA ARG A 378 10.14 14.24 19.70
C ARG A 378 10.66 15.53 20.30
N ILE A 379 9.83 16.22 21.07
CA ILE A 379 10.30 17.34 21.90
C ILE A 379 11.28 16.82 22.98
N ARG A 380 10.94 15.72 23.65
CA ARG A 380 11.81 15.00 24.60
C ARG A 380 12.13 13.62 24.05
N HIS A 381 13.33 13.47 23.49
CA HIS A 381 13.73 12.24 22.79
C HIS A 381 13.74 10.97 23.66
N GLU A 382 14.05 11.11 24.95
CA GLU A 382 14.09 10.00 25.91
C GLU A 382 12.68 9.52 26.32
N ASP A 383 11.64 10.33 26.09
CA ASP A 383 10.27 10.07 26.55
C ASP A 383 9.41 9.55 25.38
N ALA A 384 9.03 8.28 25.46
CA ALA A 384 8.16 7.60 24.52
C ALA A 384 6.81 8.29 24.29
N ASN A 385 6.33 9.03 25.30
CA ASN A 385 5.05 9.73 25.28
C ASN A 385 5.21 11.23 25.05
N SER A 386 6.42 11.69 24.71
CA SER A 386 6.63 13.09 24.37
C SER A 386 5.83 13.47 23.12
N PRO A 387 5.21 14.66 23.11
CA PRO A 387 4.70 15.24 21.88
C PRO A 387 5.80 15.35 20.81
N HIS A 388 5.36 15.42 19.57
CA HIS A 388 6.20 15.57 18.41
C HIS A 388 6.25 17.03 17.96
N GLU A 389 7.39 17.40 17.40
CA GLU A 389 7.55 18.60 16.58
C GLU A 389 7.75 18.14 15.14
N MET A 390 7.07 18.80 14.20
CA MET A 390 7.22 18.51 12.78
C MET A 390 7.42 19.81 12.01
N VAL A 391 8.44 19.82 11.15
CA VAL A 391 8.62 20.84 10.12
C VAL A 391 8.23 20.19 8.80
N ALA A 392 7.28 20.78 8.09
CA ALA A 392 6.85 20.27 6.79
C ALA A 392 6.68 21.42 5.80
N GLY A 393 6.85 21.11 4.52
CA GLY A 393 6.64 22.06 3.44
C GLY A 393 6.04 21.39 2.22
N LEU A 394 5.20 22.15 1.53
CA LEU A 394 4.57 21.75 0.28
C LEU A 394 4.78 22.88 -0.72
N ARG A 395 5.19 22.54 -1.94
CA ARG A 395 5.22 23.50 -3.04
C ARG A 395 3.79 23.87 -3.43
N ALA A 396 3.48 25.16 -3.35
CA ALA A 396 2.22 25.73 -3.80
C ALA A 396 2.46 26.92 -4.74
N SER A 397 1.52 27.17 -5.64
CA SER A 397 1.56 28.32 -6.57
C SER A 397 1.19 29.64 -5.87
N ALA A 398 0.23 29.58 -4.93
CA ALA A 398 -0.26 30.73 -4.17
C ALA A 398 -0.23 30.46 -2.65
N GLY A 399 0.96 30.37 -2.07
CA GLY A 399 1.12 30.06 -0.63
C GLY A 399 0.48 31.10 0.31
N ARG A 400 0.38 32.36 -0.09
CA ARG A 400 -0.24 33.44 0.72
C ARG A 400 -1.75 33.32 0.88
N ASP A 401 -2.43 32.61 -0.03
CA ASP A 401 -3.87 32.38 0.07
C ASP A 401 -4.25 31.65 1.37
N ILE A 402 -3.28 31.00 2.05
CA ILE A 402 -3.50 30.39 3.36
C ILE A 402 -3.88 31.41 4.45
N GLU A 403 -3.48 32.68 4.32
CA GLU A 403 -3.79 33.72 5.31
C GLU A 403 -5.31 33.94 5.43
N GLU A 404 -6.04 33.81 4.32
CA GLU A 404 -7.51 33.88 4.32
C GLU A 404 -8.14 32.69 5.07
N VAL A 405 -7.47 31.54 5.10
CA VAL A 405 -7.89 30.38 5.91
C VAL A 405 -7.59 30.65 7.39
N LEU A 406 -6.42 31.22 7.69
CA LEU A 406 -6.01 31.57 9.05
C LEU A 406 -7.01 32.56 9.70
N ASP A 407 -7.49 33.54 8.95
CA ASP A 407 -8.47 34.53 9.43
C ASP A 407 -9.84 33.91 9.79
N LEU A 408 -10.15 32.73 9.25
CA LEU A 408 -11.37 32.01 9.54
C LEU A 408 -11.25 31.10 10.77
N LEU A 409 -10.04 30.68 11.17
CA LEU A 409 -9.88 29.73 12.29
C LEU A 409 -10.49 30.22 13.61
N PRO A 410 -10.27 31.47 14.07
CA PRO A 410 -10.90 31.97 15.30
C PRO A 410 -12.43 32.10 15.18
N GLN A 411 -12.95 32.24 13.96
CA GLN A 411 -14.38 32.30 13.68
C GLN A 411 -15.03 30.91 13.71
N ILE A 412 -14.25 29.86 13.45
CA ILE A 412 -14.70 28.46 13.55
C ILE A 412 -14.78 28.06 15.02
N ARG A 413 -13.75 28.36 15.80
CA ARG A 413 -13.73 28.17 17.25
C ARG A 413 -12.99 29.31 17.92
N GLU A 414 -13.61 29.89 18.95
CA GLU A 414 -13.02 30.95 19.76
C GLU A 414 -11.72 30.51 20.48
N THR A 415 -11.56 29.20 20.69
CA THR A 415 -10.35 28.59 21.28
C THR A 415 -9.20 28.41 20.28
N PHE A 416 -9.42 28.68 19.00
CA PHE A 416 -8.36 28.72 17.99
C PHE A 416 -7.78 30.12 17.96
N LYS A 417 -6.53 30.26 18.42
CA LYS A 417 -5.82 31.53 18.45
C LYS A 417 -4.91 31.60 17.24
N VAL A 418 -4.96 32.71 16.53
CA VAL A 418 -4.10 32.99 15.38
C VAL A 418 -3.37 34.29 15.63
N ARG A 419 -2.04 34.26 15.50
CA ARG A 419 -1.18 35.44 15.50
C ARG A 419 -0.46 35.48 14.16
N LYS A 420 -0.84 36.43 13.31
CA LYS A 420 -0.21 36.61 11.99
C LYS A 420 1.05 37.46 12.11
N ASP A 421 2.03 37.19 11.25
CA ASP A 421 3.28 37.94 11.14
C ASP A 421 4.00 38.12 12.48
N ILE A 422 4.08 37.05 13.28
CA ILE A 422 4.82 37.07 14.54
C ILE A 422 6.32 37.28 14.30
N GLU A 423 6.81 36.88 13.12
CA GLU A 423 8.15 37.12 12.64
C GLU A 423 8.15 37.16 11.11
N VAL A 424 9.02 38.00 10.53
CA VAL A 424 9.26 38.05 9.08
C VAL A 424 10.73 37.79 8.83
N VAL A 425 11.03 36.67 8.16
CA VAL A 425 12.40 36.26 7.81
C VAL A 425 12.55 36.34 6.30
N LYS A 426 13.17 37.41 5.79
CA LYS A 426 13.20 37.72 4.35
C LYS A 426 11.77 37.83 3.79
N ASP A 427 11.40 36.99 2.83
CA ASP A 427 10.07 36.93 2.23
C ASP A 427 9.13 35.94 2.96
N PHE A 428 9.60 35.29 4.03
CA PHE A 428 8.80 34.35 4.81
C PHE A 428 8.07 35.05 5.94
N HIS A 429 6.76 34.84 5.99
CA HIS A 429 5.87 35.32 7.03
C HIS A 429 5.56 34.16 7.98
N LEU A 430 5.95 34.29 9.25
CA LEU A 430 5.68 33.28 10.25
C LEU A 430 4.38 33.63 10.96
N HIS A 431 3.41 32.75 10.82
CA HIS A 431 2.12 32.82 11.49
C HIS A 431 2.07 31.73 12.57
N GLU A 432 1.52 32.05 13.73
CA GLU A 432 1.32 31.08 14.79
C GLU A 432 -0.17 30.76 14.94
N VAL A 433 -0.47 29.46 15.02
CA VAL A 433 -1.81 28.94 15.28
C VAL A 433 -1.76 28.04 16.50
N VAL A 434 -2.58 28.35 17.51
CA VAL A 434 -2.72 27.56 18.73
C VAL A 434 -4.12 26.97 18.79
N LEU A 435 -4.21 25.64 18.86
CA LEU A 435 -5.45 24.88 18.96
C LEU A 435 -5.58 24.34 20.39
N GLU A 436 -6.26 25.06 21.29
CA GLU A 436 -6.27 24.71 22.73
C GLU A 436 -7.24 23.57 23.09
N THR A 437 -8.36 23.45 22.38
CA THR A 437 -9.36 22.40 22.59
C THR A 437 -9.94 21.94 21.25
N ASN A 438 -10.50 20.72 21.23
CA ASN A 438 -11.08 20.14 20.01
C ASN A 438 -10.08 20.05 18.84
N VAL A 439 -8.82 19.73 19.18
CA VAL A 439 -7.78 19.45 18.20
C VAL A 439 -8.26 18.33 17.27
N PRO A 440 -8.20 18.51 15.94
CA PRO A 440 -8.55 17.46 15.00
C PRO A 440 -7.81 16.15 15.34
N PRO A 441 -8.50 14.99 15.40
CA PRO A 441 -7.87 13.72 15.80
C PRO A 441 -6.63 13.35 14.99
N MET A 442 -6.57 13.76 13.72
CA MET A 442 -5.39 13.59 12.87
C MET A 442 -4.19 14.38 13.39
N LEU A 443 -4.38 15.64 13.78
CA LEU A 443 -3.30 16.46 14.36
C LEU A 443 -2.88 15.90 15.72
N ASN A 444 -3.84 15.46 16.55
CA ASN A 444 -3.52 14.79 17.81
C ASN A 444 -2.70 13.51 17.57
N SER A 445 -3.07 12.70 16.56
CA SER A 445 -2.31 11.48 16.22
C SER A 445 -0.91 11.77 15.68
N LEU A 446 -0.71 12.92 15.01
CA LEU A 446 0.59 13.29 14.44
C LEU A 446 1.51 13.92 15.50
N PHE A 447 0.97 14.78 16.36
CA PHE A 447 1.74 15.58 17.30
C PHE A 447 1.75 15.06 18.75
N GLY A 448 0.92 14.07 19.09
CA GLY A 448 0.80 13.51 20.45
C GLY A 448 -0.25 14.20 21.27
#